data_AF-A0A3B9GKE6-F1
#
_entry.id   AF-A0A3B9GKE6-F1
#
_cell.length_a   1.000
_cell.length_b   1.000
_cell.length_c   1.000
_cell.angle_alpha   90.00
_cell.angle_beta   90.00
_cell.angle_gamma   90.00
#
_symmetry.space_group_name_H-M   'P 1'
#
loop_
_entity.id
_entity.type
_entity.pdbx_description
1 polymer ?
#
loop_
_entity_poly.entity_id
_entity_poly.type
_entity_poly.pdbx_seq_one_letter_code
_entity_poly.pdbx_strand_id
1 'polypeptide(L)'
;VRSRRQRLSPPAMARFKHPLTGTQVYLQVENLSCMGLCVEEFFEHALLSPGLILPELSIEIANSFILQCKAQVLYRNVVRNEDERCLVHCGIVFLDMDSKDQVQLSAIIHQSINDKLRVCASVDMDELWRFFFDSGFLYPSKYLSIEARKDEFKRTYHKLYLESPSIARHFFFQDKGKIFGHMSMLRFYSNSWLIQHHAAARSGYGLAGVSVLDEMGRFVNDVRLHPSAHMKYLICYYRRENRFPNRVFGNVARDLDDKKASSLDAFAYMRLPPEPALSDDAFQLFPARDEDLEELSRSYERLSGGLMLDALDIRFVAESDRGLSGEYAREGFKRDRQLYCLKAEGKLLAVLLLTISDLGLNLSNLTNCIHAIVLEPDLLKPGMLFSALHALRSHYLADDPPVLIFPEDYIERYELPSEKKYILWVLDSDNSDPYFESVRNTFKRSCRDEED
;
A
#
# COMPACT_ATOMS: atom_id res chain seq x y z
N VAL A 1 -0.21 -4.56 -17.73
CA VAL A 1 -1.68 -4.60 -17.95
C VAL A 1 -2.18 -3.20 -18.27
N ARG A 2 -2.95 -3.02 -19.36
CA ARG A 2 -3.49 -1.71 -19.73
C ARG A 2 -4.75 -1.36 -18.92
N SER A 3 -4.88 -0.10 -18.52
CA SER A 3 -6.10 0.43 -17.90
C SER A 3 -7.28 0.29 -18.86
N ARG A 4 -8.45 -0.12 -18.33
CA ARG A 4 -9.65 -0.32 -19.15
C ARG A 4 -10.31 1.02 -19.44
N ARG A 5 -10.68 1.24 -20.69
CA ARG A 5 -11.43 2.42 -21.14
C ARG A 5 -12.93 2.15 -21.16
N GLN A 6 -13.72 3.10 -20.70
CA GLN A 6 -15.18 3.02 -20.56
C GLN A 6 -15.84 4.21 -21.25
N ARG A 7 -16.97 3.96 -21.90
CA ARG A 7 -17.88 5.01 -22.37
C ARG A 7 -18.92 5.21 -21.27
N LEU A 8 -18.89 6.37 -20.62
CA LEU A 8 -19.79 6.66 -19.50
C LEU A 8 -21.16 7.10 -20.00
N SER A 9 -22.19 6.75 -19.23
CA SER A 9 -23.56 7.22 -19.44
C SER A 9 -24.11 7.71 -18.09
N PRO A 10 -24.35 9.02 -17.91
CA PRO A 10 -24.20 10.09 -18.90
C PRO A 10 -22.73 10.35 -19.30
N PRO A 11 -22.48 10.95 -20.49
CA PRO A 11 -21.12 11.22 -20.95
C PRO A 11 -20.43 12.25 -20.05
N ALA A 12 -19.12 12.09 -19.91
CA ALA A 12 -18.29 13.05 -19.19
C ALA A 12 -17.91 14.24 -20.10
N MET A 13 -17.61 15.38 -19.48
CA MET A 13 -17.13 16.59 -20.12
C MET A 13 -15.73 16.92 -19.59
N ALA A 14 -14.80 17.20 -20.50
CA ALA A 14 -13.48 17.71 -20.22
C ALA A 14 -13.51 19.24 -20.29
N ARG A 15 -13.06 19.91 -19.22
CA ARG A 15 -13.00 21.37 -19.11
C ARG A 15 -11.60 21.82 -18.73
N PHE A 16 -11.04 22.77 -19.48
CA PHE A 16 -9.74 23.33 -19.17
C PHE A 16 -9.58 24.72 -19.79
N LYS A 17 -8.67 25.51 -19.23
CA LYS A 17 -8.19 26.75 -19.84
C LYS A 17 -7.01 26.43 -20.74
N HIS A 18 -7.13 26.70 -22.04
CA HIS A 18 -6.06 26.42 -22.99
C HIS A 18 -4.80 27.23 -22.64
N PRO A 19 -3.63 26.60 -22.45
CA PRO A 19 -2.49 27.22 -21.78
C PRO A 19 -1.81 28.33 -22.62
N LEU A 20 -1.96 28.29 -23.96
CA LEU A 20 -1.34 29.27 -24.85
C LEU A 20 -2.27 30.43 -25.21
N THR A 21 -3.58 30.20 -25.25
CA THR A 21 -4.58 31.18 -25.71
C THR A 21 -5.39 31.76 -24.56
N GLY A 22 -5.41 31.09 -23.40
CA GLY A 22 -6.22 31.45 -22.24
C GLY A 22 -7.72 31.21 -22.41
N THR A 23 -8.16 30.63 -23.52
CA THR A 23 -9.57 30.37 -23.81
C THR A 23 -10.10 29.20 -22.99
N GLN A 24 -11.35 29.29 -22.53
CA GLN A 24 -12.01 28.16 -21.89
C GLN A 24 -12.48 27.16 -22.94
N VAL A 25 -12.16 25.88 -22.75
CA VAL A 25 -12.46 24.79 -23.68
C VAL A 25 -13.32 23.76 -22.97
N TYR A 26 -14.34 23.29 -23.69
CA TYR A 26 -15.30 22.29 -23.24
C TYR A 26 -15.43 21.23 -24.32
N LEU A 27 -15.04 20.00 -24.02
CA LEU A 27 -15.08 18.89 -24.98
C LEU A 27 -15.78 17.70 -24.34
N GLN A 28 -16.66 17.05 -25.10
CA GLN A 28 -17.27 15.81 -24.66
C GLN A 28 -16.21 14.69 -24.67
N VAL A 29 -16.15 13.93 -23.59
CA VAL A 29 -15.26 12.78 -23.46
C VAL A 29 -15.91 11.58 -24.15
N GLU A 30 -15.24 11.03 -25.15
CA GLU A 30 -15.71 9.86 -25.88
C GLU A 30 -15.53 8.58 -25.07
N ASN A 31 -14.37 8.44 -24.40
CA ASN A 31 -14.07 7.36 -23.48
C ASN A 31 -13.05 7.80 -22.42
N LEU A 32 -13.13 7.19 -21.24
CA LEU A 32 -12.34 7.51 -20.05
C LEU A 32 -11.73 6.23 -19.45
N SER A 33 -10.51 6.35 -18.92
CA SER A 33 -9.84 5.34 -18.08
C SER A 33 -9.19 6.04 -16.90
N CYS A 34 -8.66 5.29 -15.94
CA CYS A 34 -7.94 5.89 -14.82
C CYS A 34 -6.60 6.55 -15.20
N MET A 35 -6.07 6.27 -16.40
CA MET A 35 -4.81 6.83 -16.90
C MET A 35 -4.99 7.96 -17.92
N GLY A 36 -6.22 8.23 -18.35
CA GLY A 36 -6.45 9.23 -19.40
C GLY A 36 -7.78 9.09 -20.11
N LEU A 37 -8.02 9.96 -21.08
CA LEU A 37 -9.28 10.09 -21.79
C LEU A 37 -9.10 10.32 -23.29
N CYS A 38 -10.20 10.26 -24.03
CA CYS A 38 -10.28 10.63 -25.44
C CYS A 38 -11.36 11.70 -25.63
N VAL A 39 -11.06 12.73 -26.42
CA VAL A 39 -12.02 13.75 -26.85
C VAL A 39 -12.04 13.87 -28.37
N GLU A 40 -13.13 14.43 -28.88
CA GLU A 40 -13.31 14.72 -30.30
C GLU A 40 -13.41 16.23 -30.53
N GLU A 41 -12.76 16.71 -31.58
CA GLU A 41 -12.82 18.10 -32.07
C GLU A 41 -13.16 18.13 -33.56
N PHE A 42 -13.75 19.24 -34.03
CA PHE A 42 -13.81 19.52 -35.46
C PHE A 42 -12.43 19.94 -35.97
N PHE A 43 -12.00 19.41 -37.11
CA PHE A 43 -10.66 19.67 -37.65
C PHE A 43 -10.34 21.16 -37.83
N GLU A 44 -11.32 21.95 -38.28
CA GLU A 44 -11.19 23.39 -38.52
C GLU A 44 -11.03 24.22 -37.23
N HIS A 45 -11.40 23.65 -36.09
CA HIS A 45 -11.39 24.31 -34.78
C HIS A 45 -10.53 23.57 -33.75
N ALA A 46 -9.73 22.59 -34.18
CA ALA A 46 -8.95 21.76 -33.27
C ALA A 46 -7.90 22.61 -32.53
N LEU A 47 -7.93 22.55 -31.21
CA LEU A 47 -7.06 23.30 -30.30
C LEU A 47 -5.94 22.41 -29.74
N LEU A 48 -6.19 21.10 -29.63
CA LEU A 48 -5.25 20.18 -29.01
C LEU A 48 -4.16 19.74 -30.00
N SER A 49 -2.90 19.83 -29.55
CA SER A 49 -1.73 19.36 -30.29
C SER A 49 -0.91 18.40 -29.43
N PRO A 50 -0.30 17.34 -30.02
CA PRO A 50 0.54 16.41 -29.25
C PRO A 50 1.65 17.15 -28.50
N GLY A 51 1.86 16.76 -27.23
CA GLY A 51 2.81 17.38 -26.32
C GLY A 51 2.24 18.53 -25.48
N LEU A 52 1.08 19.09 -25.82
CA LEU A 52 0.43 20.16 -25.05
C LEU A 52 0.13 19.69 -23.62
N ILE A 53 0.69 20.38 -22.63
CA ILE A 53 0.42 20.16 -21.21
C ILE A 53 -0.81 20.96 -20.82
N LEU A 54 -1.79 20.29 -20.22
CA LEU A 54 -2.95 20.91 -19.59
C LEU A 54 -2.68 20.95 -18.07
N PRO A 55 -2.31 22.10 -17.49
CA PRO A 55 -1.95 22.18 -16.07
C PRO A 55 -3.13 21.82 -15.17
N GLU A 56 -4.34 22.21 -15.58
CA GLU A 56 -5.59 21.99 -14.87
C GLU A 56 -6.67 21.54 -15.85
N LEU A 57 -6.89 20.24 -15.90
CA LEU A 57 -7.99 19.59 -16.62
C LEU A 57 -9.01 19.10 -15.60
N SER A 58 -10.23 19.60 -15.68
CA SER A 58 -11.37 19.12 -14.90
C SER A 58 -12.22 18.16 -15.69
N ILE A 59 -12.78 17.16 -15.02
CA ILE A 59 -13.79 16.25 -15.58
C ILE A 59 -15.11 16.44 -14.84
N GLU A 60 -16.19 16.55 -15.59
CA GLU A 60 -17.56 16.71 -15.09
C GLU A 60 -18.46 15.61 -15.63
N ILE A 61 -19.38 15.09 -14.82
CA ILE A 61 -20.42 14.14 -15.24
C ILE A 61 -21.75 14.67 -14.72
N ALA A 62 -22.77 14.75 -15.58
CA ALA A 62 -24.09 15.28 -15.22
C ALA A 62 -24.01 16.65 -14.49
N ASN A 63 -23.16 17.56 -15.00
CA ASN A 63 -22.87 18.88 -14.42
C ASN A 63 -22.32 18.86 -12.98
N SER A 64 -21.85 17.71 -12.51
CA SER A 64 -21.17 17.56 -11.23
C SER A 64 -19.67 17.45 -11.47
N PHE A 65 -18.89 18.26 -10.75
CA PHE A 65 -17.43 18.16 -10.74
C PHE A 65 -17.00 16.80 -10.21
N ILE A 66 -16.15 16.11 -10.96
CA ILE A 66 -15.64 14.79 -10.59
C ILE A 66 -14.21 14.88 -10.09
N LEU A 67 -13.33 15.53 -10.84
CA LEU A 67 -11.92 15.60 -10.49
C LEU A 67 -11.21 16.72 -11.24
N GLN A 68 -10.00 17.04 -10.78
CA GLN A 68 -9.03 17.88 -11.45
C GLN A 68 -7.67 17.18 -11.53
N CYS A 69 -6.99 17.32 -12.66
CA CYS A 69 -5.69 16.70 -12.88
C CYS A 69 -4.79 17.53 -13.77
N LYS A 70 -3.50 17.23 -13.70
CA LYS A 70 -2.53 17.64 -14.71
C LYS A 70 -2.51 16.59 -15.81
N ALA A 71 -2.55 17.02 -17.07
CA ALA A 71 -2.65 16.10 -18.20
C ALA A 71 -1.77 16.53 -19.38
N GLN A 72 -1.57 15.63 -20.34
CA GLN A 72 -0.87 15.90 -21.59
C GLN A 72 -1.61 15.30 -22.78
N VAL A 73 -1.68 16.04 -23.88
CA VAL A 73 -2.14 15.52 -25.16
C VAL A 73 -1.08 14.55 -25.71
N LEU A 74 -1.43 13.28 -25.82
CA LEU A 74 -0.53 12.21 -26.24
C LEU A 74 -0.50 12.05 -27.77
N TYR A 75 -1.67 12.05 -28.40
CA TYR A 75 -1.79 11.89 -29.85
C TYR A 75 -2.97 12.67 -30.41
N ARG A 76 -2.93 12.88 -31.73
CA ARG A 76 -3.97 13.52 -32.53
C ARG A 76 -4.17 12.75 -33.83
N ASN A 77 -5.33 12.14 -34.01
CA ASN A 77 -5.67 11.39 -35.22
C ASN A 77 -6.79 12.09 -35.98
N VAL A 78 -6.59 12.33 -37.27
CA VAL A 78 -7.64 12.90 -38.14
C VAL A 78 -8.44 11.76 -38.75
N VAL A 79 -9.76 11.79 -38.57
CA VAL A 79 -10.69 10.77 -39.06
C VAL A 79 -11.73 11.47 -39.93
N ARG A 80 -12.12 10.86 -41.04
CA ARG A 80 -13.26 11.33 -41.84
C ARG A 80 -14.51 10.59 -41.38
N ASN A 81 -15.55 11.34 -41.03
CA ASN A 81 -16.84 10.74 -40.70
C ASN A 81 -17.63 10.41 -41.97
N GLU A 82 -18.75 9.69 -41.81
CA GLU A 82 -19.67 9.30 -42.88
C GLU A 82 -20.21 10.51 -43.67
N ASP A 83 -20.34 11.68 -43.04
CA ASP A 83 -20.74 12.95 -43.65
C ASP A 83 -19.60 13.72 -44.35
N GLU A 84 -18.48 13.08 -44.67
CA GLU A 84 -17.24 13.66 -45.21
C GLU A 84 -16.56 14.75 -44.35
N ARG A 85 -17.08 15.03 -43.15
CA ARG A 85 -16.46 15.98 -42.21
C ARG A 85 -15.20 15.39 -41.59
N CYS A 86 -14.14 16.19 -41.53
CA CYS A 86 -12.91 15.84 -40.84
C CYS A 86 -13.07 16.10 -39.33
N LEU A 87 -13.00 15.03 -38.55
CA LEU A 87 -12.96 15.03 -37.10
C LEU A 87 -11.53 14.76 -36.62
N VAL A 88 -11.25 15.16 -35.39
CA VAL A 88 -9.95 14.98 -34.75
C VAL A 88 -10.16 14.29 -33.43
N HIS A 89 -9.56 13.11 -33.28
CA HIS A 89 -9.55 12.35 -32.04
C HIS A 89 -8.24 12.63 -31.29
N CYS A 90 -8.38 13.17 -30.09
CA CYS A 90 -7.27 13.57 -29.23
C CYS A 90 -7.22 12.67 -28.00
N GLY A 91 -6.15 11.87 -27.91
CA GLY A 91 -5.86 11.08 -26.71
C GLY A 91 -5.13 11.93 -25.69
N ILE A 92 -5.62 11.96 -24.47
CA ILE A 92 -5.04 12.72 -23.36
C ILE A 92 -4.65 11.73 -22.25
N VAL A 93 -3.44 11.87 -21.71
CA VAL A 93 -2.93 11.06 -20.58
C VAL A 93 -2.90 11.92 -19.32
N PHE A 94 -3.26 11.35 -18.18
CA PHE A 94 -3.10 12.01 -16.88
C PHE A 94 -1.65 11.89 -16.43
N LEU A 95 -1.08 13.00 -15.97
CA LEU A 95 0.29 13.09 -15.49
C LEU A 95 0.35 13.01 -13.96
N ASP A 96 -0.57 13.69 -13.29
CA ASP A 96 -0.72 13.63 -11.85
C ASP A 96 -2.12 14.08 -11.44
N MET A 97 -2.55 13.59 -10.29
CA MET A 97 -3.87 13.84 -9.72
C MET A 97 -3.76 13.67 -8.21
N ASP A 98 -4.49 14.47 -7.45
CA ASP A 98 -4.47 14.31 -5.99
C ASP A 98 -5.07 12.98 -5.54
N SER A 99 -4.78 12.59 -4.31
CA SER A 99 -5.17 11.31 -3.76
C SER A 99 -6.69 11.06 -3.74
N LYS A 100 -7.49 12.12 -3.52
CA LYS A 100 -8.94 12.03 -3.45
C LYS A 100 -9.53 11.84 -4.86
N ASP A 101 -9.04 12.61 -5.81
CA ASP A 101 -9.46 12.56 -7.21
C ASP A 101 -9.07 11.22 -7.85
N GLN A 102 -7.90 10.66 -7.52
CA GLN A 102 -7.47 9.32 -7.94
C GLN A 102 -8.48 8.24 -7.49
N VAL A 103 -8.91 8.32 -6.23
CA VAL A 103 -9.91 7.42 -5.66
C VAL A 103 -11.25 7.58 -6.35
N GLN A 104 -11.71 8.83 -6.52
CA GLN A 104 -12.99 9.13 -7.12
C GLN A 104 -13.09 8.62 -8.57
N LEU A 105 -12.04 8.85 -9.38
CA LEU A 105 -11.99 8.33 -10.74
C LEU A 105 -12.01 6.80 -10.77
N SER A 106 -11.20 6.16 -9.93
CA SER A 106 -11.10 4.71 -9.89
C SER A 106 -12.41 4.07 -9.45
N ALA A 107 -13.10 4.65 -8.47
CA ALA A 107 -14.43 4.20 -8.04
C ALA A 107 -15.43 4.23 -9.21
N ILE A 108 -15.48 5.31 -10.00
CA ILE A 108 -16.37 5.42 -11.16
C ILE A 108 -16.04 4.37 -12.23
N ILE A 109 -14.76 4.30 -12.62
CA ILE A 109 -14.34 3.44 -13.74
C ILE A 109 -14.48 1.96 -13.36
N HIS A 110 -14.00 1.56 -12.19
CA HIS A 110 -14.02 0.15 -11.79
C HIS A 110 -15.44 -0.34 -11.53
N GLN A 111 -16.28 0.48 -10.88
CA GLN A 111 -17.69 0.14 -10.66
C GLN A 111 -18.48 0.03 -11.97
N SER A 112 -18.14 0.81 -13.00
CA SER A 112 -18.77 0.67 -14.32
C SER A 112 -18.43 -0.64 -15.02
N ILE A 113 -17.31 -1.28 -14.65
CA ILE A 113 -16.88 -2.58 -15.18
C ILE A 113 -17.52 -3.74 -14.40
N ASN A 114 -17.64 -3.59 -13.07
CA ASN A 114 -18.25 -4.59 -12.20
C ASN A 114 -19.03 -3.90 -11.07
N ASP A 115 -20.34 -4.07 -11.10
CA ASP A 115 -21.28 -3.45 -10.16
C ASP A 115 -21.21 -4.01 -8.74
N LYS A 116 -20.39 -5.04 -8.47
CA LYS A 116 -20.12 -5.58 -7.12
C LYS A 116 -18.79 -5.16 -6.53
N LEU A 117 -17.90 -4.58 -7.34
CA LEU A 117 -16.62 -4.07 -6.85
C LEU A 117 -16.76 -2.62 -6.43
N ARG A 118 -16.09 -2.26 -5.34
CA ARG A 118 -16.11 -0.92 -4.76
C ARG A 118 -14.69 -0.52 -4.38
N VAL A 119 -14.25 0.63 -4.88
CA VAL A 119 -12.99 1.28 -4.47
C VAL A 119 -13.35 2.42 -3.54
N CYS A 120 -12.82 2.37 -2.31
CA CYS A 120 -13.00 3.36 -1.26
C CYS A 120 -14.45 3.85 -1.05
N ALA A 121 -15.43 2.97 -1.25
CA ALA A 121 -16.82 3.34 -1.07
C ALA A 121 -17.15 3.57 0.42
N SER A 122 -18.18 4.38 0.66
CA SER A 122 -18.79 4.47 1.99
C SER A 122 -19.29 3.10 2.43
N VAL A 123 -19.09 2.78 3.71
CA VAL A 123 -19.38 1.47 4.28
C VAL A 123 -20.01 1.63 5.65
N ASP A 124 -21.00 0.79 5.93
CA ASP A 124 -21.56 0.63 7.27
C ASP A 124 -20.53 -0.06 8.17
N MET A 125 -20.11 0.61 9.24
CA MET A 125 -19.10 0.08 10.16
C MET A 125 -19.57 -1.19 10.87
N ASP A 126 -20.85 -1.32 11.20
CA ASP A 126 -21.36 -2.53 11.83
C ASP A 126 -21.36 -3.71 10.84
N GLU A 127 -21.64 -3.45 9.56
CA GLU A 127 -21.49 -4.45 8.51
C GLU A 127 -20.03 -4.87 8.32
N LEU A 128 -19.10 -3.92 8.32
CA LEU A 128 -17.67 -4.20 8.22
C LEU A 128 -17.19 -5.09 9.38
N TRP A 129 -17.59 -4.75 10.61
CA TRP A 129 -17.24 -5.56 11.77
C TRP A 129 -17.87 -6.95 11.70
N ARG A 130 -19.16 -7.06 11.35
CA ARG A 130 -19.82 -8.35 11.14
C ARG A 130 -19.06 -9.20 10.14
N PHE A 131 -18.66 -8.62 9.01
CA PHE A 131 -17.86 -9.30 8.00
C PHE A 131 -16.51 -9.82 8.53
N PHE A 132 -15.81 -9.04 9.37
CA PHE A 132 -14.56 -9.51 9.97
C PHE A 132 -14.73 -10.70 10.91
N PHE A 133 -15.87 -10.82 11.60
CA PHE A 133 -16.21 -12.02 12.37
C PHE A 133 -16.58 -13.19 11.45
N ASP A 134 -17.49 -12.99 10.50
CA ASP A 134 -18.02 -14.03 9.62
C ASP A 134 -16.95 -14.66 8.71
N SER A 135 -15.98 -13.86 8.26
CA SER A 135 -14.82 -14.33 7.49
C SER A 135 -13.83 -15.13 8.33
N GLY A 136 -13.89 -15.01 9.66
CA GLY A 136 -12.89 -15.54 10.59
C GLY A 136 -11.61 -14.70 10.67
N PHE A 137 -11.62 -13.48 10.12
CA PHE A 137 -10.51 -12.54 10.22
C PHE A 137 -10.27 -12.08 11.67
N LEU A 138 -11.34 -11.99 12.46
CA LEU A 138 -11.33 -11.83 13.91
C LEU A 138 -11.70 -13.16 14.59
N TYR A 139 -10.68 -13.98 14.82
CA TYR A 139 -10.82 -15.22 15.62
C TYR A 139 -10.88 -14.90 17.13
N PRO A 140 -11.39 -15.82 17.97
CA PRO A 140 -11.68 -15.55 19.39
C PRO A 140 -10.53 -14.91 20.17
N SER A 141 -9.31 -15.46 20.09
CA SER A 141 -8.16 -14.89 20.83
C SER A 141 -7.72 -13.51 20.31
N LYS A 142 -7.93 -13.21 19.03
CA LYS A 142 -7.73 -11.85 18.50
C LYS A 142 -8.80 -10.90 18.99
N TYR A 143 -10.06 -11.32 19.02
CA TYR A 143 -11.16 -10.53 19.58
C TYR A 143 -10.91 -10.19 21.06
N LEU A 144 -10.51 -11.16 21.88
CA LEU A 144 -10.17 -10.95 23.29
C LEU A 144 -9.05 -9.90 23.49
N SER A 145 -8.09 -9.82 22.57
CA SER A 145 -7.03 -8.81 22.64
C SER A 145 -7.48 -7.38 22.30
N ILE A 146 -8.65 -7.21 21.67
CA ILE A 146 -9.16 -5.89 21.23
C ILE A 146 -10.48 -5.49 21.90
N GLU A 147 -11.19 -6.42 22.55
CA GLU A 147 -12.54 -6.22 23.07
C GLU A 147 -12.65 -5.02 24.02
N ALA A 148 -11.70 -4.89 24.96
CA ALA A 148 -11.67 -3.79 25.92
C ALA A 148 -11.55 -2.40 25.28
N ARG A 149 -11.04 -2.32 24.03
CA ARG A 149 -10.83 -1.09 23.27
C ARG A 149 -11.61 -1.08 21.95
N LYS A 150 -12.64 -1.93 21.82
CA LYS A 150 -13.43 -2.11 20.59
C LYS A 150 -13.90 -0.78 19.98
N ASP A 151 -14.41 0.14 20.79
CA ASP A 151 -14.94 1.41 20.30
C ASP A 151 -13.84 2.35 19.77
N GLU A 152 -12.61 2.26 20.30
CA GLU A 152 -11.45 2.93 19.71
C GLU A 152 -11.14 2.37 18.32
N PHE A 153 -11.11 1.03 18.17
CA PHE A 153 -10.93 0.42 16.84
C PHE A 153 -12.03 0.83 15.86
N LYS A 154 -13.30 0.86 16.28
CA LYS A 154 -14.41 1.32 15.42
C LYS A 154 -14.19 2.76 14.94
N ARG A 155 -13.78 3.65 15.84
CA ARG A 155 -13.50 5.07 15.52
C ARG A 155 -12.31 5.20 14.56
N THR A 156 -11.24 4.44 14.77
CA THR A 156 -10.09 4.42 13.86
C THR A 156 -10.52 4.03 12.44
N TYR A 157 -11.30 2.97 12.29
CA TYR A 157 -11.77 2.51 10.97
C TYR A 157 -12.76 3.47 10.31
N HIS A 158 -13.68 4.06 11.08
CA HIS A 158 -14.57 5.10 10.57
C HIS A 158 -13.78 6.22 9.92
N LYS A 159 -12.80 6.75 10.64
CA LYS A 159 -11.96 7.84 10.17
C LYS A 159 -11.09 7.43 8.98
N LEU A 160 -10.42 6.28 9.06
CA LEU A 160 -9.59 5.79 7.95
C LEU A 160 -10.38 5.61 6.65
N TYR A 161 -11.57 4.99 6.72
CA TYR A 161 -12.29 4.60 5.51
C TYR A 161 -13.22 5.70 4.98
N LEU A 162 -13.69 6.61 5.83
CA LEU A 162 -14.66 7.63 5.42
C LEU A 162 -14.06 9.03 5.31
N GLU A 163 -12.94 9.30 5.99
CA GLU A 163 -12.41 10.66 6.13
C GLU A 163 -10.98 10.83 5.59
N SER A 164 -10.20 9.75 5.46
CA SER A 164 -8.75 9.84 5.20
C SER A 164 -8.28 9.18 3.89
N PRO A 165 -8.78 9.62 2.71
CA PRO A 165 -8.39 9.08 1.41
C PRO A 165 -6.98 9.50 1.01
N SER A 166 -6.23 10.26 1.81
CA SER A 166 -4.83 10.60 1.57
C SER A 166 -3.88 9.46 1.98
N ILE A 167 -4.24 8.74 3.06
CA ILE A 167 -3.40 7.72 3.67
C ILE A 167 -3.99 6.30 3.60
N ALA A 168 -5.29 6.13 3.33
CA ALA A 168 -5.95 4.83 3.32
C ALA A 168 -6.64 4.53 1.99
N ARG A 169 -6.64 3.24 1.61
CA ARG A 169 -7.50 2.68 0.56
C ARG A 169 -8.15 1.40 1.04
N HIS A 170 -9.35 1.14 0.55
CA HIS A 170 -10.08 -0.08 0.83
C HIS A 170 -10.90 -0.51 -0.37
N PHE A 171 -11.09 -1.81 -0.49
CA PHE A 171 -11.71 -2.46 -1.62
C PHE A 171 -12.72 -3.46 -1.10
N PHE A 172 -13.94 -3.41 -1.64
CA PHE A 172 -14.98 -4.38 -1.30
C PHE A 172 -15.44 -5.15 -2.53
N PHE A 173 -15.73 -6.42 -2.30
CA PHE A 173 -16.73 -7.14 -3.09
C PHE A 173 -18.02 -7.12 -2.28
N GLN A 174 -19.02 -6.39 -2.76
CA GLN A 174 -20.28 -6.15 -2.07
C GLN A 174 -21.46 -6.45 -2.98
N ASP A 175 -22.45 -7.18 -2.48
CA ASP A 175 -23.68 -7.46 -3.20
C ASP A 175 -24.89 -7.24 -2.28
N LYS A 176 -25.87 -6.48 -2.77
CA LYS A 176 -27.10 -6.11 -2.02
C LYS A 176 -26.81 -5.59 -0.61
N GLY A 177 -25.79 -4.75 -0.47
CA GLY A 177 -25.39 -4.16 0.81
C GLY A 177 -24.48 -5.04 1.68
N LYS A 178 -24.36 -6.35 1.38
CA LYS A 178 -23.54 -7.29 2.16
C LYS A 178 -22.12 -7.42 1.61
N ILE A 179 -21.12 -7.45 2.51
CA ILE A 179 -19.72 -7.62 2.15
C ILE A 179 -19.37 -9.11 2.03
N PHE A 180 -18.68 -9.48 0.95
CA PHE A 180 -18.17 -10.84 0.71
C PHE A 180 -16.65 -10.89 0.53
N GLY A 181 -16.01 -9.77 0.23
CA GLY A 181 -14.56 -9.66 0.12
C GLY A 181 -14.10 -8.28 0.56
N HIS A 182 -12.95 -8.23 1.20
CA HIS A 182 -12.34 -6.99 1.66
C HIS A 182 -10.83 -7.05 1.53
N MET A 183 -10.23 -5.94 1.12
CA MET A 183 -8.80 -5.68 1.21
C MET A 183 -8.60 -4.20 1.50
N SER A 184 -7.53 -3.85 2.20
CA SER A 184 -7.16 -2.45 2.41
C SER A 184 -5.66 -2.25 2.27
N MET A 185 -5.25 -1.00 2.12
CA MET A 185 -3.84 -0.62 2.14
C MET A 185 -3.67 0.73 2.79
N LEU A 186 -2.53 0.92 3.45
CA LEU A 186 -2.20 2.12 4.21
C LEU A 186 -0.87 2.67 3.73
N ARG A 187 -0.83 3.96 3.36
CA ARG A 187 0.41 4.68 3.06
C ARG A 187 1.15 4.97 4.34
N PHE A 188 1.85 3.96 4.84
CA PHE A 188 2.54 4.06 6.11
C PHE A 188 4.01 4.50 5.96
N TYR A 189 4.56 4.40 4.75
CA TYR A 189 5.88 4.91 4.38
C TYR A 189 5.72 5.88 3.20
N SER A 190 6.70 6.74 3.00
CA SER A 190 6.63 7.91 2.13
C SER A 190 6.33 7.53 0.69
N ASN A 191 6.87 6.40 0.21
CA ASN A 191 6.62 5.84 -1.11
C ASN A 191 6.16 4.37 -1.09
N SER A 192 5.66 3.89 0.04
CA SER A 192 5.22 2.49 0.17
C SER A 192 3.86 2.36 0.82
N TRP A 193 3.04 1.50 0.22
CA TRP A 193 1.72 1.17 0.72
C TRP A 193 1.70 -0.23 1.31
N LEU A 194 1.32 -0.31 2.58
CA LEU A 194 1.13 -1.55 3.33
C LEU A 194 -0.24 -2.14 3.04
N ILE A 195 -0.28 -3.22 2.26
CA ILE A 195 -1.48 -4.03 2.04
C ILE A 195 -1.80 -4.81 3.31
N GLN A 196 -3.05 -4.74 3.73
CA GLN A 196 -3.53 -5.35 4.96
C GLN A 196 -5.02 -5.69 4.93
N HIS A 197 -5.44 -6.49 5.91
CA HIS A 197 -6.84 -6.85 6.16
C HIS A 197 -7.54 -7.54 4.98
N HIS A 198 -6.80 -8.39 4.25
CA HIS A 198 -7.37 -9.24 3.21
C HIS A 198 -8.23 -10.35 3.82
N ALA A 199 -9.51 -10.37 3.47
CA ALA A 199 -10.46 -11.35 3.96
C ALA A 199 -11.55 -11.62 2.92
N ALA A 200 -12.16 -12.79 3.01
CA ALA A 200 -13.30 -13.19 2.19
C ALA A 200 -14.32 -13.95 3.05
N ALA A 201 -15.59 -13.83 2.70
CA ALA A 201 -16.67 -14.58 3.34
C ALA A 201 -16.53 -16.07 3.01
N ARG A 202 -16.85 -16.93 3.98
CA ARG A 202 -16.80 -18.39 3.82
C ARG A 202 -17.94 -18.95 2.97
N SER A 203 -18.97 -18.15 2.70
CA SER A 203 -20.17 -18.53 1.98
C SER A 203 -20.60 -17.45 0.98
N GLY A 204 -21.36 -17.84 -0.04
CA GLY A 204 -21.80 -16.96 -1.12
C GLY A 204 -20.82 -16.99 -2.30
N TYR A 205 -19.94 -16.00 -2.39
CA TYR A 205 -19.05 -15.78 -3.53
C TYR A 205 -17.64 -16.33 -3.28
N GLY A 206 -17.37 -17.56 -3.74
CA GLY A 206 -16.08 -18.25 -3.49
C GLY A 206 -14.83 -17.50 -3.98
N LEU A 207 -14.95 -16.67 -5.01
CA LEU A 207 -13.83 -15.88 -5.56
C LEU A 207 -13.76 -14.44 -5.05
N ALA A 208 -14.59 -14.04 -4.09
CA ALA A 208 -14.62 -12.64 -3.62
C ALA A 208 -13.25 -12.14 -3.13
N GLY A 209 -12.47 -13.00 -2.46
CA GLY A 209 -11.11 -12.68 -2.02
C GLY A 209 -10.14 -12.44 -3.17
N VAL A 210 -10.25 -13.21 -4.26
CA VAL A 210 -9.43 -13.03 -5.47
C VAL A 210 -9.87 -11.78 -6.22
N SER A 211 -11.17 -11.52 -6.28
CA SER A 211 -11.72 -10.33 -6.94
C SER A 211 -11.22 -9.03 -6.30
N VAL A 212 -11.19 -8.92 -4.97
CA VAL A 212 -10.66 -7.72 -4.31
C VAL A 212 -9.14 -7.59 -4.42
N LEU A 213 -8.42 -8.71 -4.55
CA LEU A 213 -6.97 -8.69 -4.82
C LEU A 213 -6.70 -8.17 -6.24
N ASP A 214 -7.42 -8.65 -7.26
CA ASP A 214 -7.31 -8.17 -8.64
C ASP A 214 -7.70 -6.69 -8.73
N GLU A 215 -8.75 -6.27 -8.00
CA GLU A 215 -9.19 -4.88 -7.93
C GLU A 215 -8.11 -3.96 -7.35
N MET A 216 -7.51 -4.34 -6.20
CA MET A 216 -6.40 -3.60 -5.61
C MET A 216 -5.22 -3.51 -6.59
N GLY A 217 -4.86 -4.62 -7.24
CA GLY A 217 -3.80 -4.64 -8.23
C GLY A 217 -4.06 -3.68 -9.39
N ARG A 218 -5.29 -3.67 -9.93
CA ARG A 218 -5.70 -2.74 -11.00
C ARG A 218 -5.65 -1.29 -10.55
N PHE A 219 -6.14 -1.00 -9.35
CA PHE A 219 -6.06 0.34 -8.77
C PHE A 219 -4.61 0.83 -8.70
N VAL A 220 -3.70 0.00 -8.16
CA VAL A 220 -2.28 0.33 -8.10
C VAL A 220 -1.72 0.57 -9.51
N ASN A 221 -2.02 -0.31 -10.46
CA ASN A 221 -1.55 -0.16 -11.84
C ASN A 221 -2.05 1.13 -12.49
N ASP A 222 -3.26 1.57 -12.14
CA ASP A 222 -3.85 2.78 -12.68
C ASP A 222 -3.19 4.06 -12.15
N VAL A 223 -2.72 4.07 -10.88
CA VAL A 223 -2.26 5.30 -10.21
C VAL A 223 -0.77 5.34 -9.91
N ARG A 224 -0.02 4.22 -9.97
CA ARG A 224 1.39 4.18 -9.52
C ARG A 224 2.33 5.16 -10.22
N LEU A 225 2.00 5.54 -11.46
CA LEU A 225 2.81 6.47 -12.25
C LEU A 225 2.53 7.94 -11.90
N HIS A 226 1.47 8.22 -11.12
CA HIS A 226 1.19 9.54 -10.60
C HIS A 226 2.14 9.83 -9.43
N PRO A 227 2.96 10.90 -9.49
CA PRO A 227 3.85 11.26 -8.39
C PRO A 227 3.11 11.39 -7.04
N SER A 228 1.91 11.95 -7.04
CA SER A 228 1.10 12.14 -5.83
C SER A 228 0.54 10.83 -5.25
N ALA A 229 0.61 9.70 -5.97
CA ALA A 229 0.17 8.40 -5.44
C ALA A 229 1.17 7.78 -4.45
N HIS A 230 2.45 8.19 -4.50
CA HIS A 230 3.48 7.72 -3.56
C HIS A 230 3.56 6.18 -3.46
N MET A 231 3.53 5.51 -4.61
CA MET A 231 3.28 4.08 -4.71
C MET A 231 4.42 3.36 -5.43
N LYS A 232 5.66 3.69 -5.07
CA LYS A 232 6.84 3.01 -5.61
C LYS A 232 6.89 1.56 -5.13
N TYR A 233 6.59 1.32 -3.87
CA TYR A 233 6.58 -0.04 -3.33
C TYR A 233 5.19 -0.44 -2.81
N LEU A 234 4.82 -1.70 -3.07
CA LEU A 234 3.77 -2.38 -2.34
C LEU A 234 4.41 -3.32 -1.34
N ILE A 235 3.90 -3.32 -0.11
CA ILE A 235 4.38 -4.24 0.92
C ILE A 235 3.24 -4.98 1.59
N CYS A 236 3.49 -6.19 2.07
CA CYS A 236 2.58 -6.87 2.97
C CYS A 236 3.36 -7.76 3.94
N TYR A 237 2.82 -7.90 5.15
CA TYR A 237 3.29 -8.91 6.10
C TYR A 237 2.31 -10.06 6.11
N TYR A 238 2.80 -11.27 5.87
CA TYR A 238 2.00 -12.48 6.02
C TYR A 238 2.75 -13.53 6.81
N ARG A 239 2.00 -14.39 7.51
CA ARG A 239 2.61 -15.50 8.24
C ARG A 239 3.03 -16.59 7.26
N ARG A 240 4.25 -17.12 7.42
CA ARG A 240 4.85 -18.08 6.47
C ARG A 240 3.98 -19.32 6.23
N GLU A 241 3.27 -19.78 7.27
CA GLU A 241 2.35 -20.92 7.24
C GLU A 241 1.01 -20.63 6.53
N ASN A 242 0.67 -19.35 6.31
CA ASN A 242 -0.55 -19.00 5.62
C ASN A 242 -0.41 -19.26 4.11
N ARG A 243 -1.04 -20.35 3.66
CA ARG A 243 -0.91 -20.87 2.29
C ARG A 243 -1.29 -19.87 1.21
N PHE A 244 -2.37 -19.10 1.41
CA PHE A 244 -2.87 -18.18 0.38
C PHE A 244 -1.87 -17.05 0.06
N PRO A 245 -1.49 -16.16 1.01
CA PRO A 245 -0.55 -15.08 0.71
C PRO A 245 0.85 -15.61 0.35
N ASN A 246 1.28 -16.74 0.91
CA ASN A 246 2.54 -17.35 0.50
C ASN A 246 2.51 -17.87 -0.95
N ARG A 247 1.36 -18.41 -1.39
CA ARG A 247 1.15 -18.80 -2.79
C ARG A 247 1.03 -17.59 -3.69
N VAL A 248 0.37 -16.51 -3.29
CA VAL A 248 0.22 -15.31 -4.15
C VAL A 248 1.51 -14.49 -4.17
N PHE A 249 1.87 -13.87 -3.06
CA PHE A 249 2.99 -12.93 -2.97
C PHE A 249 4.35 -13.64 -2.99
N GLY A 250 4.44 -14.79 -2.31
CA GLY A 250 5.66 -15.60 -2.34
C GLY A 250 5.95 -16.23 -3.70
N ASN A 251 4.92 -16.56 -4.52
CA ASN A 251 5.17 -16.95 -5.91
C ASN A 251 5.61 -15.76 -6.75
N VAL A 252 5.05 -14.56 -6.57
CA VAL A 252 5.49 -13.36 -7.32
C VAL A 252 7.00 -13.16 -7.16
N ALA A 253 7.50 -13.14 -5.93
CA ALA A 253 8.94 -12.98 -5.70
C ALA A 253 9.79 -14.08 -6.36
N ARG A 254 9.29 -15.33 -6.38
CA ARG A 254 9.96 -16.48 -7.01
C ARG A 254 9.87 -16.49 -8.54
N ASP A 255 8.75 -16.05 -9.11
CA ASP A 255 8.49 -16.04 -10.55
C ASP A 255 9.26 -14.88 -11.22
N LEU A 256 9.44 -13.75 -10.53
CA LEU A 256 10.25 -12.61 -11.01
C LEU A 256 11.75 -12.92 -10.96
N ASP A 257 12.20 -13.72 -9.98
CA ASP A 257 13.60 -14.12 -9.77
C ASP A 257 14.60 -12.95 -9.76
N ASP A 258 14.13 -11.78 -9.32
CA ASP A 258 14.94 -10.58 -9.14
C ASP A 258 14.56 -9.93 -7.80
N LYS A 259 15.50 -9.98 -6.86
CA LYS A 259 15.31 -9.44 -5.51
C LYS A 259 15.15 -7.92 -5.49
N LYS A 260 15.55 -7.21 -6.54
CA LYS A 260 15.34 -5.76 -6.71
C LYS A 260 14.00 -5.46 -7.39
N ALA A 261 13.32 -6.46 -7.96
CA ALA A 261 11.96 -6.34 -8.44
C ALA A 261 10.94 -6.74 -7.36
N SER A 262 11.20 -7.84 -6.64
CA SER A 262 10.40 -8.27 -5.50
C SER A 262 11.23 -9.09 -4.50
N SER A 263 11.15 -8.75 -3.21
CA SER A 263 11.91 -9.43 -2.15
C SER A 263 11.02 -10.03 -1.07
N LEU A 264 11.59 -11.01 -0.35
CA LEU A 264 11.01 -11.64 0.83
C LEU A 264 12.02 -11.54 1.98
N ASP A 265 11.64 -10.86 3.05
CA ASP A 265 12.47 -10.69 4.24
C ASP A 265 11.75 -11.32 5.45
N ALA A 266 12.39 -12.30 6.09
CA ALA A 266 11.77 -13.10 7.14
C ALA A 266 12.06 -12.52 8.54
N PHE A 267 11.00 -12.28 9.29
CA PHE A 267 11.01 -11.73 10.64
C PHE A 267 10.46 -12.72 11.66
N ALA A 268 11.14 -12.81 12.78
CA ALA A 268 10.62 -13.38 14.00
C ALA A 268 9.78 -12.36 14.76
N TYR A 269 8.54 -12.71 15.11
CA TYR A 269 7.67 -11.87 15.92
C TYR A 269 7.63 -12.38 17.35
N MET A 270 7.91 -11.49 18.30
CA MET A 270 7.84 -11.79 19.72
C MET A 270 7.27 -10.63 20.52
N ARG A 271 6.81 -10.96 21.73
CA ARG A 271 6.58 -9.99 22.79
C ARG A 271 7.85 -9.88 23.60
N LEU A 272 8.20 -8.66 23.98
CA LEU A 272 9.35 -8.44 24.83
C LEU A 272 9.10 -9.16 26.17
N PRO A 273 9.99 -10.07 26.61
CA PRO A 273 9.85 -10.71 27.92
C PRO A 273 9.89 -9.66 29.03
N PRO A 274 9.47 -10.01 30.26
CA PRO A 274 9.72 -9.16 31.42
C PRO A 274 11.20 -8.79 31.52
N GLU A 275 11.47 -7.62 32.10
CA GLU A 275 12.80 -7.03 32.16
C GLU A 275 13.84 -8.06 32.65
N PRO A 276 14.87 -8.36 31.85
CA PRO A 276 15.90 -9.30 32.26
C PRO A 276 16.65 -8.75 33.47
N ALA A 277 17.31 -9.62 34.23
CA ALA A 277 18.36 -9.18 35.14
C ALA A 277 19.36 -8.32 34.36
N LEU A 278 19.86 -7.24 34.98
CA LEU A 278 20.85 -6.35 34.37
C LEU A 278 21.95 -7.18 33.69
N SER A 279 22.09 -7.00 32.37
CA SER A 279 23.21 -7.57 31.63
C SER A 279 24.46 -6.76 31.97
N ASP A 280 25.54 -7.45 32.35
CA ASP A 280 26.86 -6.84 32.54
C ASP A 280 27.55 -6.48 31.20
N ASP A 281 26.93 -6.82 30.07
CA ASP A 281 27.51 -6.56 28.75
C ASP A 281 27.46 -5.06 28.43
N ALA A 282 28.62 -4.45 28.21
CA ALA A 282 28.71 -3.03 27.86
C ALA A 282 28.23 -2.80 26.42
N PHE A 283 27.17 -2.01 26.27
CA PHE A 283 26.67 -1.55 24.98
C PHE A 283 26.36 -0.06 24.97
N GLN A 284 26.23 0.51 23.78
CA GLN A 284 25.81 1.88 23.53
C GLN A 284 24.55 1.88 22.70
N LEU A 285 23.58 2.70 23.09
CA LEU A 285 22.33 2.92 22.38
C LEU A 285 22.16 4.41 22.08
N PHE A 286 22.05 4.78 20.81
CA PHE A 286 21.96 6.18 20.39
C PHE A 286 21.19 6.32 19.07
N PRO A 287 20.64 7.51 18.76
CA PRO A 287 19.98 7.75 17.47
C PRO A 287 20.89 7.46 16.29
N ALA A 288 20.37 6.78 15.26
CA ALA A 288 21.14 6.39 14.08
C ALA A 288 21.71 7.61 13.32
N ARG A 289 22.92 7.46 12.78
CA ARG A 289 23.59 8.45 11.92
C ARG A 289 23.79 7.88 10.52
N ASP A 290 24.08 8.74 9.56
CA ASP A 290 24.25 8.35 8.14
C ASP A 290 25.28 7.23 7.96
N GLU A 291 26.42 7.31 8.65
CA GLU A 291 27.46 6.26 8.63
C GLU A 291 26.95 4.88 9.10
N ASP A 292 26.06 4.87 10.11
CA ASP A 292 25.45 3.65 10.62
C ASP A 292 24.47 3.06 9.59
N LEU A 293 23.74 3.92 8.87
CA LEU A 293 22.79 3.52 7.83
C LEU A 293 23.50 3.02 6.56
N GLU A 294 24.69 3.54 6.26
CA GLU A 294 25.55 2.99 5.22
C GLU A 294 26.07 1.59 5.59
N GLU A 295 26.49 1.39 6.85
CA GLU A 295 26.91 0.08 7.35
C GLU A 295 25.75 -0.93 7.32
N LEU A 296 24.56 -0.53 7.78
CA LEU A 296 23.34 -1.29 7.64
C LEU A 296 23.06 -1.67 6.18
N SER A 297 23.18 -0.72 5.25
CA SER A 297 22.94 -0.97 3.83
C SER A 297 23.89 -2.03 3.27
N ARG A 298 25.19 -1.93 3.60
CA ARG A 298 26.19 -2.94 3.19
C ARG A 298 25.90 -4.32 3.77
N SER A 299 25.46 -4.39 5.03
CA SER A 299 25.12 -5.65 5.70
C SER A 299 23.83 -6.26 5.15
N TYR A 300 22.79 -5.47 4.93
CA TYR A 300 21.52 -5.92 4.34
C TYR A 300 21.70 -6.43 2.91
N GLU A 301 22.56 -5.80 2.11
CA GLU A 301 22.85 -6.27 0.74
C GLU A 301 23.47 -7.67 0.75
N ARG A 302 24.31 -8.00 1.75
CA ARG A 302 24.88 -9.35 1.91
C ARG A 302 23.86 -10.36 2.44
N LEU A 303 23.01 -9.96 3.39
CA LEU A 303 22.05 -10.86 4.05
C LEU A 303 20.85 -11.21 3.16
N SER A 304 20.26 -10.20 2.52
CA SER A 304 19.05 -10.35 1.72
C SER A 304 19.29 -9.91 0.28
N GLY A 305 19.84 -8.71 0.08
CA GLY A 305 19.94 -8.07 -1.24
C GLY A 305 18.59 -7.57 -1.77
N GLY A 306 17.55 -7.57 -0.93
CA GLY A 306 16.18 -7.22 -1.30
C GLY A 306 15.88 -5.72 -1.28
N LEU A 307 14.60 -5.40 -1.00
CA LEU A 307 14.02 -4.06 -1.05
C LEU A 307 13.58 -3.52 0.32
N MET A 308 13.77 -4.26 1.42
CA MET A 308 13.24 -3.88 2.75
C MET A 308 13.67 -2.49 3.19
N LEU A 309 14.97 -2.15 3.10
CA LEU A 309 15.45 -0.84 3.56
C LEU A 309 14.82 0.31 2.78
N ASP A 310 14.55 0.10 1.50
CA ASP A 310 13.98 1.09 0.59
C ASP A 310 12.48 1.23 0.83
N ALA A 311 11.77 0.09 0.91
CA ALA A 311 10.34 0.09 1.09
C ALA A 311 9.88 0.51 2.50
N LEU A 312 10.74 0.37 3.50
CA LEU A 312 10.48 0.88 4.85
C LEU A 312 11.10 2.27 5.06
N ASP A 313 11.64 2.94 4.03
CA ASP A 313 12.31 4.25 4.13
C ASP A 313 13.39 4.32 5.24
N ILE A 314 14.09 3.23 5.55
CA ILE A 314 15.03 3.18 6.68
C ILE A 314 16.23 4.12 6.45
N ARG A 315 16.63 4.33 5.19
CA ARG A 315 17.75 5.23 4.85
C ARG A 315 17.44 6.72 4.99
N PHE A 316 16.15 7.10 5.02
CA PHE A 316 15.73 8.51 4.92
C PHE A 316 14.71 8.94 5.99
N VAL A 317 14.54 8.15 7.06
CA VAL A 317 13.52 8.33 8.11
C VAL A 317 13.35 9.80 8.52
N ALA A 318 14.44 10.51 8.83
CA ALA A 318 14.36 11.88 9.35
C ALA A 318 13.76 12.91 8.36
N GLU A 319 14.02 12.76 7.06
CA GLU A 319 13.54 13.68 6.02
C GLU A 319 12.17 13.25 5.50
N SER A 320 12.01 11.95 5.26
CA SER A 320 10.82 11.38 4.64
C SER A 320 9.62 11.36 5.61
N ASP A 321 9.86 11.16 6.91
CA ASP A 321 8.78 11.00 7.87
C ASP A 321 8.16 12.32 8.35
N ARG A 322 8.85 13.47 8.28
CA ARG A 322 8.25 14.76 8.70
C ARG A 322 7.01 15.11 7.86
N GLY A 323 7.08 14.90 6.55
CA GLY A 323 5.98 15.18 5.64
C GLY A 323 4.77 14.28 5.90
N LEU A 324 5.02 12.96 5.92
CA LEU A 324 3.96 11.96 6.10
C LEU A 324 3.36 11.99 7.51
N SER A 325 4.16 12.15 8.56
CA SER A 325 3.63 12.33 9.93
C SER A 325 2.80 13.60 10.07
N GLY A 326 3.15 14.68 9.38
CA GLY A 326 2.32 15.88 9.29
C GLY A 326 0.99 15.64 8.55
N GLU A 327 0.98 14.77 7.54
CA GLU A 327 -0.24 14.32 6.84
C GLU A 327 -1.14 13.50 7.77
N TYR A 328 -0.59 12.51 8.46
CA TYR A 328 -1.32 11.76 9.49
C TYR A 328 -1.90 12.68 10.56
N ALA A 329 -1.16 13.68 11.03
CA ALA A 329 -1.66 14.63 12.03
C ALA A 329 -2.83 15.48 11.51
N ARG A 330 -2.83 15.89 10.23
CA ARG A 330 -3.97 16.57 9.60
C ARG A 330 -5.20 15.66 9.50
N GLU A 331 -4.97 14.39 9.22
CA GLU A 331 -5.98 13.32 9.30
C GLU A 331 -6.30 12.94 10.76
N GLY A 332 -5.73 13.65 11.75
CA GLY A 332 -5.87 13.45 13.19
C GLY A 332 -5.51 12.05 13.69
N PHE A 333 -4.44 11.50 13.13
CA PHE A 333 -3.73 10.31 13.60
C PHE A 333 -2.31 10.68 14.03
N LYS A 334 -1.78 9.91 14.97
CA LYS A 334 -0.38 9.84 15.34
C LYS A 334 0.34 8.83 14.45
N ARG A 335 1.46 9.28 13.90
CA ARG A 335 2.48 8.45 13.28
C ARG A 335 3.83 9.05 13.61
N ASP A 336 4.72 8.27 14.20
CA ASP A 336 6.09 8.66 14.48
C ASP A 336 7.04 7.47 14.29
N ARG A 337 8.26 7.76 13.85
CA ARG A 337 9.26 6.75 13.54
C ARG A 337 10.64 7.24 13.94
N GLN A 338 11.37 6.39 14.64
CA GLN A 338 12.67 6.74 15.20
C GLN A 338 13.65 5.59 14.99
N LEU A 339 14.89 5.91 14.64
CA LEU A 339 15.94 4.92 14.42
C LEU A 339 17.02 5.04 15.49
N TYR A 340 17.37 3.90 16.08
CA TYR A 340 18.45 3.78 17.05
C TYR A 340 19.44 2.72 16.60
N CYS A 341 20.70 2.90 16.99
CA CYS A 341 21.78 1.97 16.75
C CYS A 341 22.24 1.38 18.08
N LEU A 342 22.45 0.06 18.08
CA LEU A 342 23.05 -0.69 19.18
C LEU A 342 24.49 -1.04 18.79
N LYS A 343 25.46 -0.48 19.53
CA LYS A 343 26.88 -0.76 19.33
C LYS A 343 27.51 -1.41 20.56
N ALA A 344 28.50 -2.26 20.33
CA ALA A 344 29.43 -2.69 21.36
C ALA A 344 30.84 -2.73 20.79
N GLU A 345 31.83 -2.29 21.57
CA GLU A 345 33.24 -2.23 21.15
C GLU A 345 33.44 -1.54 19.80
N GLY A 346 32.64 -0.50 19.51
CA GLY A 346 32.69 0.27 18.27
C GLY A 346 32.02 -0.37 17.05
N LYS A 347 31.50 -1.60 17.15
CA LYS A 347 30.82 -2.31 16.05
C LYS A 347 29.31 -2.11 16.10
N LEU A 348 28.68 -1.95 14.93
CA LEU A 348 27.22 -1.90 14.80
C LEU A 348 26.63 -3.30 14.87
N LEU A 349 25.91 -3.59 15.95
CA LEU A 349 25.32 -4.90 16.18
C LEU A 349 23.89 -5.00 15.66
N ALA A 350 23.09 -3.95 15.86
CA ALA A 350 21.71 -3.89 15.41
C ALA A 350 21.26 -2.45 15.13
N VAL A 351 20.28 -2.31 14.25
CA VAL A 351 19.49 -1.09 14.05
C VAL A 351 18.06 -1.36 14.48
N LEU A 352 17.53 -0.48 15.32
CA LEU A 352 16.21 -0.59 15.94
C LEU A 352 15.31 0.52 15.38
N LEU A 353 14.34 0.15 14.56
CA LEU A 353 13.30 1.06 14.05
C LEU A 353 12.10 1.00 14.98
N LEU A 354 11.90 2.07 15.73
CA LEU A 354 10.68 2.31 16.48
C LEU A 354 9.63 2.88 15.53
N THR A 355 8.48 2.23 15.48
CA THR A 355 7.30 2.71 14.80
C THR A 355 6.18 2.91 15.83
N ILE A 356 5.65 4.12 15.94
CA ILE A 356 4.65 4.52 16.93
C ILE A 356 3.42 5.07 16.22
N SER A 357 2.24 4.49 16.46
CA SER A 357 1.00 4.95 15.82
C SER A 357 -0.23 4.75 16.70
N ASP A 358 -1.38 5.28 16.28
CA ASP A 358 -2.66 4.96 16.93
C ASP A 358 -2.99 3.47 16.86
N LEU A 359 -3.79 3.05 17.83
CA LEU A 359 -4.43 1.75 17.85
C LEU A 359 -5.35 1.58 16.65
N GLY A 360 -5.29 0.40 16.04
CA GLY A 360 -6.25 -0.02 15.02
C GLY A 360 -5.87 0.34 13.59
N LEU A 361 -4.77 1.05 13.37
CA LEU A 361 -4.22 1.21 12.01
C LEU A 361 -3.84 -0.12 11.36
N ASN A 362 -3.40 -1.09 12.18
CA ASN A 362 -3.14 -2.47 11.80
C ASN A 362 -3.57 -3.43 12.91
N LEU A 363 -4.43 -4.40 12.60
CA LEU A 363 -4.97 -5.34 13.59
C LEU A 363 -3.98 -6.40 14.08
N SER A 364 -2.74 -6.38 13.60
CA SER A 364 -1.62 -7.19 14.12
C SER A 364 -0.53 -6.33 14.77
N ASN A 365 -0.82 -5.04 14.99
CA ASN A 365 0.06 -4.04 15.58
C ASN A 365 1.40 -3.84 14.85
N LEU A 366 1.48 -4.18 13.57
CA LEU A 366 2.69 -4.03 12.74
C LEU A 366 2.99 -2.58 12.34
N THR A 367 2.10 -1.65 12.69
CA THR A 367 2.28 -0.20 12.54
C THR A 367 2.58 0.50 13.88
N ASN A 368 2.67 -0.26 14.97
CA ASN A 368 3.04 0.23 16.30
C ASN A 368 3.94 -0.85 16.96
N CYS A 369 5.18 -0.94 16.49
CA CYS A 369 6.11 -2.04 16.77
C CYS A 369 7.57 -1.57 16.71
N ILE A 370 8.48 -2.44 17.15
CA ILE A 370 9.93 -2.24 16.99
C ILE A 370 10.44 -3.26 15.97
N HIS A 371 11.07 -2.82 14.88
CA HIS A 371 11.87 -3.71 14.04
C HIS A 371 13.31 -3.70 14.54
N ALA A 372 13.83 -4.86 14.92
CA ALA A 372 15.22 -5.07 15.27
C ALA A 372 15.94 -5.75 14.10
N ILE A 373 16.77 -4.99 13.39
CA ILE A 373 17.59 -5.48 12.29
C ILE A 373 18.98 -5.79 12.84
N VAL A 374 19.28 -7.07 12.99
CA VAL A 374 20.55 -7.58 13.52
C VAL A 374 21.56 -7.73 12.39
N LEU A 375 22.75 -7.17 12.58
CA LEU A 375 23.85 -7.19 11.60
C LEU A 375 24.92 -8.22 11.99
N GLU A 376 25.23 -8.31 13.29
CA GLU A 376 26.31 -9.14 13.83
C GLU A 376 25.74 -10.14 14.86
N PRO A 377 25.02 -11.19 14.40
CA PRO A 377 24.32 -12.11 15.29
C PRO A 377 25.25 -12.92 16.20
N ASP A 378 26.54 -13.07 15.87
CA ASP A 378 27.53 -13.74 16.73
C ASP A 378 28.00 -12.87 17.90
N LEU A 379 27.92 -11.55 17.74
CA LEU A 379 28.40 -10.57 18.73
C LEU A 379 27.25 -10.02 19.59
N LEU A 380 26.01 -10.11 19.10
CA LEU A 380 24.84 -9.63 19.81
C LEU A 380 24.25 -10.72 20.72
N LYS A 381 24.60 -10.70 22.01
CA LYS A 381 23.95 -11.58 22.99
C LYS A 381 22.49 -11.15 23.24
N PRO A 382 21.56 -12.09 23.53
CA PRO A 382 20.16 -11.76 23.81
C PRO A 382 19.97 -10.72 24.92
N GLY A 383 20.79 -10.77 25.98
CA GLY A 383 20.72 -9.81 27.09
C GLY A 383 20.90 -8.36 26.63
N MET A 384 21.88 -8.11 25.75
CA MET A 384 22.14 -6.78 25.19
C MET A 384 20.96 -6.27 24.37
N LEU A 385 20.43 -7.11 23.48
CA LEU A 385 19.28 -6.75 22.64
C LEU A 385 18.05 -6.45 23.51
N PHE A 386 17.74 -7.30 24.49
CA PHE A 386 16.60 -7.10 25.37
C PHE A 386 16.76 -5.85 26.23
N SER A 387 17.92 -5.61 26.84
CA SER A 387 18.19 -4.39 27.58
C SER A 387 18.01 -3.13 26.71
N ALA A 388 18.48 -3.15 25.46
CA ALA A 388 18.26 -2.06 24.51
C ALA A 388 16.77 -1.86 24.18
N LEU A 389 16.03 -2.93 23.91
CA LEU A 389 14.59 -2.88 23.63
C LEU A 389 13.79 -2.38 24.84
N HIS A 390 14.16 -2.78 26.07
CA HIS A 390 13.54 -2.28 27.29
C HIS A 390 13.76 -0.77 27.48
N ALA A 391 14.96 -0.26 27.21
CA ALA A 391 15.24 1.16 27.27
C ALA A 391 14.35 1.98 26.32
N LEU A 392 14.06 1.43 25.14
CA LEU A 392 13.24 2.06 24.11
C LEU A 392 11.73 1.93 24.33
N ARG A 393 11.30 1.02 25.21
CA ARG A 393 9.88 0.78 25.51
C ARG A 393 9.16 2.03 26.04
N SER A 394 9.88 2.90 26.75
CA SER A 394 9.35 4.15 27.31
C SER A 394 8.71 5.09 26.27
N HIS A 395 9.09 4.96 24.99
CA HIS A 395 8.53 5.73 23.88
C HIS A 395 7.07 5.37 23.55
N TYR A 396 6.60 4.19 23.99
CA TYR A 396 5.28 3.65 23.67
C TYR A 396 4.21 3.91 24.75
N LEU A 397 4.53 4.75 25.75
CA LEU A 397 3.64 5.04 26.88
C LEU A 397 3.17 3.75 27.57
N ALA A 398 1.84 3.50 27.63
CA ALA A 398 1.25 2.32 28.26
C ALA A 398 1.13 1.12 27.32
N ASP A 399 1.45 1.28 26.03
CA ASP A 399 1.42 0.17 25.10
C ASP A 399 2.66 -0.71 25.26
N ASP A 400 2.48 -2.01 25.04
CA ASP A 400 3.57 -2.97 24.96
C ASP A 400 3.70 -3.36 23.49
N PRO A 401 4.67 -2.81 22.73
CA PRO A 401 4.78 -3.05 21.29
C PRO A 401 5.38 -4.45 21.04
N PRO A 402 4.94 -5.16 19.99
CA PRO A 402 5.67 -6.34 19.54
C PRO A 402 7.02 -5.96 18.92
N VAL A 403 7.93 -6.92 18.91
CA VAL A 403 9.24 -6.80 18.29
C VAL A 403 9.30 -7.74 17.09
N LEU A 404 9.72 -7.21 15.94
CA LEU A 404 10.02 -7.97 14.73
C LEU A 404 11.55 -8.03 14.58
N ILE A 405 12.14 -9.21 14.73
CA ILE A 405 13.59 -9.42 14.61
C ILE A 405 13.91 -9.96 13.22
N PHE A 406 14.79 -9.29 12.50
CA PHE A 406 15.38 -9.73 11.23
C PHE A 406 16.90 -9.79 11.36
N PRO A 407 17.57 -10.79 10.76
CA PRO A 407 16.97 -11.98 10.15
C PRO A 407 16.35 -12.92 11.19
N GLU A 408 15.42 -13.79 10.76
CA GLU A 408 14.74 -14.74 11.65
C GLU A 408 15.67 -15.80 12.27
N ASP A 409 16.86 -16.02 11.71
CA ASP A 409 17.84 -16.98 12.21
C ASP A 409 18.48 -16.57 13.54
N TYR A 410 18.46 -15.27 13.90
CA TYR A 410 18.95 -14.78 15.18
C TYR A 410 18.23 -15.45 16.37
N ILE A 411 16.90 -15.58 16.29
CA ILE A 411 16.14 -16.23 17.36
C ILE A 411 16.38 -17.74 17.39
N GLU A 412 16.64 -18.37 16.25
CA GLU A 412 16.92 -19.80 16.16
C GLU A 412 18.29 -20.12 16.77
N ARG A 413 19.28 -19.26 16.48
CA ARG A 413 20.63 -19.36 17.01
C ARG A 413 20.69 -19.35 18.53
N TYR A 414 19.86 -18.53 19.17
CA TYR A 414 19.83 -18.38 20.62
C TYR A 414 18.65 -19.09 21.28
N GLU A 415 17.93 -19.95 20.54
CA GLU A 415 16.76 -20.71 21.02
C GLU A 415 15.71 -19.82 21.72
N LEU A 416 15.52 -18.60 21.20
CA LEU A 416 14.61 -17.62 21.77
C LEU A 416 13.16 -17.93 21.37
N PRO A 417 12.19 -17.71 22.27
CA PRO A 417 10.79 -17.93 21.96
C PRO A 417 10.30 -16.94 20.89
N SER A 418 9.55 -17.45 19.93
CA SER A 418 8.89 -16.66 18.89
C SER A 418 7.45 -17.14 18.71
N GLU A 419 6.52 -16.21 18.68
CA GLU A 419 5.10 -16.56 18.54
C GLU A 419 4.75 -16.87 17.09
N LYS A 420 5.35 -16.13 16.16
CA LYS A 420 4.99 -16.12 14.73
C LYS A 420 6.22 -15.81 13.88
N LYS A 421 6.22 -16.31 12.66
CA LYS A 421 7.18 -15.95 11.61
C LYS A 421 6.45 -15.18 10.52
N TYR A 422 6.78 -13.89 10.39
CA TYR A 422 6.25 -13.05 9.32
C TYR A 422 7.24 -12.97 8.17
N ILE A 423 6.71 -13.02 6.95
CA ILE A 423 7.43 -12.63 5.76
C ILE A 423 6.96 -11.23 5.39
N LEU A 424 7.89 -10.29 5.30
CA LEU A 424 7.69 -9.03 4.59
C LEU A 424 7.91 -9.31 3.11
N TRP A 425 6.84 -9.21 2.33
CA TRP A 425 6.95 -9.15 0.88
C TRP A 425 6.99 -7.71 0.43
N VAL A 426 7.88 -7.43 -0.50
CA VAL A 426 8.02 -6.13 -1.16
C VAL A 426 7.96 -6.33 -2.67
N LEU A 427 7.26 -5.44 -3.36
CA LEU A 427 7.24 -5.33 -4.82
C LEU A 427 7.56 -3.90 -5.22
N ASP A 428 8.53 -3.72 -6.11
CA ASP A 428 8.69 -2.48 -6.86
C ASP A 428 7.60 -2.41 -7.95
N SER A 429 6.78 -1.35 -7.89
CA SER A 429 5.59 -1.20 -8.73
C SER A 429 5.90 -0.96 -10.21
N ASP A 430 7.16 -0.67 -10.56
CA ASP A 430 7.63 -0.68 -11.95
C ASP A 430 7.53 -2.09 -12.57
N ASN A 431 7.48 -3.14 -11.73
CA ASN A 431 7.31 -4.53 -12.13
C ASN A 431 5.84 -5.00 -12.08
N SER A 432 4.88 -4.10 -12.28
CA SER A 432 3.45 -4.43 -12.25
C SER A 432 3.04 -5.48 -13.30
N ASP A 433 3.61 -5.42 -14.50
CA ASP A 433 3.28 -6.35 -15.59
C ASP A 433 3.69 -7.80 -15.27
N PRO A 434 4.95 -8.08 -14.88
CA PRO A 434 5.36 -9.38 -14.33
C PRO A 434 4.53 -9.82 -13.13
N TYR A 435 4.17 -8.91 -12.22
CA TYR A 435 3.30 -9.22 -11.08
C TYR A 435 1.94 -9.79 -11.54
N PHE A 436 1.25 -9.12 -12.46
CA PHE A 436 -0.05 -9.61 -12.96
C PHE A 436 0.07 -10.93 -13.73
N GLU A 437 1.19 -11.18 -14.39
CA GLU A 437 1.45 -12.46 -15.04
C GLU A 437 1.59 -13.59 -14.02
N SER A 438 2.42 -13.40 -12.98
CA SER A 438 2.59 -14.39 -11.90
C SER A 438 1.27 -14.68 -11.17
N VAL A 439 0.49 -13.64 -10.84
CA VAL A 439 -0.81 -13.81 -10.17
C VAL A 439 -1.80 -14.59 -11.06
N ARG A 440 -1.90 -14.26 -12.35
CA ARG A 440 -2.76 -15.01 -13.29
C ARG A 440 -2.33 -16.46 -13.41
N ASN A 441 -1.02 -16.73 -13.48
CA ASN A 441 -0.49 -18.10 -13.55
C ASN A 441 -0.77 -18.88 -12.27
N THR A 442 -0.70 -18.22 -11.11
CA THR A 442 -1.01 -18.83 -9.81
C THR A 442 -2.46 -19.35 -9.77
N PHE A 443 -3.43 -18.57 -10.24
CA PHE A 443 -4.83 -18.98 -10.26
C PHE A 443 -5.19 -19.93 -11.41
N LYS A 444 -4.49 -19.87 -12.55
CA LYS A 444 -4.62 -20.89 -13.62
C LYS A 444 -4.16 -22.27 -13.16
N ARG A 445 -3.05 -22.34 -12.41
CA ARG A 445 -2.52 -23.60 -11.84
C ARG A 445 -3.50 -24.20 -10.83
N SER A 446 -4.14 -23.36 -10.00
CA SER A 446 -5.14 -23.83 -9.03
C SER A 446 -6.30 -24.58 -9.65
N CYS A 447 -6.76 -24.19 -10.85
CA CYS A 447 -7.83 -24.91 -11.54
C CYS A 447 -7.41 -26.28 -12.10
N ARG A 448 -6.10 -26.50 -12.32
CA ARG A 448 -5.59 -27.80 -12.79
C ARG A 448 -5.28 -28.74 -11.63
N ASP A 449 -4.81 -28.19 -10.50
CA ASP A 449 -4.54 -28.96 -9.27
C ASP A 449 -5.82 -29.49 -8.60
N GLU A 450 -7.02 -29.06 -9.04
CA GLU A 450 -8.32 -29.57 -8.59
C GLU A 450 -8.90 -30.65 -9.54
N GLU A 451 -8.24 -30.94 -10.66
CA GLU A 451 -8.66 -31.94 -11.66
C GLU A 451 -7.82 -33.23 -11.65
N ASP A 452 -6.78 -33.30 -10.82
CA ASP A 452 -5.94 -34.49 -10.52
C ASP A 452 -6.12 -34.93 -9.05
#